data_AF-A0A6B1YPP2-F1
#
_entry.id   AF-A0A6B1YPP2-F1
#
_cell.length_a   1.000
_cell.length_b   1.000
_cell.length_c   1.000
_cell.angle_alpha   90.00
_cell.angle_beta   90.00
_cell.angle_gamma   90.00
#
_symmetry.space_group_name_H-M   'P 1'
#
loop_
_entity.id
_entity.type
_entity.pdbx_description
1 polymer ?
#
loop_
_entity_poly.entity_id
_entity_poly.type
_entity_poly.pdbx_seq_one_letter_code
_entity_poly.pdbx_strand_id
1 'polypeptide(L)' 'LVWSPRRGRLVNAWAADHAHNLAGATPLIALDMYEHSYHMDFGAKAGAYVDAFMQNLSWTTAEAAFTRLGA' A
#
# COMPACT_ATOMS: atom_id res chain seq x y z
N LEU A 1 -0.96 -0.92 3.02
CA LEU A 1 -0.55 -1.43 4.35
C LEU A 1 -0.02 -0.28 5.19
N VAL A 2 -0.51 -0.13 6.42
CA VAL A 2 -0.10 0.95 7.33
C VAL A 2 0.22 0.40 8.73
N TRP A 3 1.14 1.02 9.46
CA TRP A 3 1.31 0.79 10.90
C TRP A 3 0.33 1.69 11.68
N SER A 4 -0.41 1.13 12.63
CA SER A 4 -1.27 1.88 13.53
C SER A 4 -0.69 1.87 14.96
N PRO A 5 0.01 2.93 15.40
CA PRO A 5 0.56 3.01 16.76
C PRO A 5 -0.53 2.85 17.83
N ARG A 6 -1.70 3.45 17.59
CA ARG A 6 -2.87 3.35 18.49
C ARG A 6 -3.33 1.90 18.71
N ARG A 7 -3.17 1.04 17.71
CA ARG A 7 -3.62 -0.36 17.76
C ARG A 7 -2.49 -1.36 17.96
N GLY A 8 -1.23 -0.92 17.94
CA GLY A 8 -0.06 -1.78 18.02
C GLY A 8 -0.02 -2.86 16.93
N ARG A 9 -0.54 -2.58 15.73
CA ARG A 9 -0.59 -3.57 14.64
C ARG A 9 -0.54 -2.94 13.26
N LEU A 10 -0.15 -3.76 12.29
CA LEU A 10 -0.31 -3.50 10.86
C LEU A 10 -1.79 -3.61 10.47
N VAL A 11 -2.23 -2.73 9.57
CA VAL A 11 -3.60 -2.67 9.06
C VAL A 11 -3.59 -2.51 7.55
N ASN A 12 -4.38 -3.31 6.84
CA ASN A 12 -4.76 -3.01 5.47
C ASN A 12 -5.86 -1.95 5.48
N ALA A 13 -5.50 -0.74 5.07
CA ALA A 13 -6.41 0.39 4.95
C ALA A 13 -6.64 0.68 3.46
N TRP A 14 -7.90 0.87 3.08
CA TRP A 14 -8.28 1.38 1.77
C TRP A 14 -8.45 2.90 1.84
N ALA A 15 -8.04 3.58 0.76
CA ALA A 15 -8.24 5.01 0.56
C ALA A 15 -9.12 5.20 -0.68
N ALA A 16 -10.18 5.99 -0.55
CA ALA A 16 -11.10 6.25 -1.66
C ALA A 16 -10.51 7.18 -2.72
N ASP A 17 -9.60 8.08 -2.31
CA ASP A 17 -8.88 9.02 -3.16
C ASP A 17 -7.52 9.39 -2.51
N HIS A 18 -6.88 10.43 -3.06
CA HIS A 18 -5.56 10.92 -2.64
C HIS A 18 -5.54 11.63 -1.28
N ALA A 19 -6.70 12.00 -0.73
CA ALA A 19 -6.84 12.79 0.49
C ALA A 19 -7.28 11.95 1.70
N HIS A 20 -7.68 10.69 1.51
CA HIS A 20 -8.17 9.83 2.58
C HIS A 20 -7.12 8.81 3.02
N ASN A 21 -6.98 8.63 4.35
CA ASN A 21 -6.15 7.58 4.94
C ASN A 21 -6.58 7.29 6.40
N LEU A 22 -6.09 6.19 6.97
CA LEU A 22 -6.30 5.89 8.39
C LEU A 22 -5.58 6.94 9.27
N ALA A 23 -6.35 7.73 10.02
CA ALA A 23 -5.82 8.82 10.83
C ALA A 23 -4.76 8.35 11.83
N GLY A 24 -3.61 9.04 11.83
CA GLY A 24 -2.47 8.76 12.72
C GLY A 24 -1.74 7.44 12.43
N ALA A 25 -2.03 6.77 11.31
CA ALA A 25 -1.27 5.63 10.85
C ALA A 25 -0.11 6.08 9.95
N THR A 26 0.97 5.31 9.93
CA THR A 26 2.11 5.54 9.02
C THR A 26 2.01 4.59 7.84
N PRO A 27 1.92 5.09 6.59
CA PRO A 27 1.95 4.25 5.40
C PRO A 27 3.29 3.52 5.24
N LEU A 28 3.23 2.24 4.91
CA LEU A 28 4.42 1.41 4.62
C LEU A 28 4.42 0.90 3.18
N ILE A 29 3.23 0.54 2.68
CA ILE A 29 3.03 0.06 1.30
C ILE A 29 1.78 0.73 0.76
N ALA A 30 1.93 1.36 -0.41
CA ALA A 30 0.83 1.94 -1.18
C ALA A 30 0.74 1.22 -2.54
N LEU A 31 -0.50 0.93 -2.95
CA LEU A 31 -0.85 0.41 -4.25
C LEU A 31 -1.91 1.36 -4.83
N ASP A 32 -1.59 2.00 -5.95
CA ASP A 32 -2.52 2.88 -6.63
C ASP A 32 -3.47 2.06 -7.51
N MET A 33 -4.76 2.11 -7.19
CA MET A 33 -5.81 1.37 -7.89
C MET A 33 -6.65 2.26 -8.83
N TYR A 34 -6.27 3.53 -9.05
CA TYR A 34 -6.88 4.30 -10.12
C TYR A 34 -6.57 3.67 -11.49
N GLU A 35 -7.54 3.63 -12.39
CA GLU A 35 -7.36 2.97 -13.70
C GLU A 35 -6.14 3.49 -14.46
N HIS A 36 -5.80 4.77 -14.32
CA HIS A 36 -4.61 5.34 -14.96
C HIS A 36 -3.28 4.72 -14.52
N SER A 37 -3.23 4.00 -13.39
CA SER A 37 -2.01 3.38 -12.89
C SER A 37 -1.68 2.07 -13.62
N TYR A 38 -2.67 1.45 -14.28
CA TYR A 38 -2.52 0.11 -14.87
C TYR A 38 -3.18 -0.10 -16.24
N HIS A 39 -4.07 0.80 -16.68
CA HIS A 39 -4.92 0.55 -17.85
C HIS A 39 -4.11 0.36 -19.15
N MET A 40 -2.97 1.04 -19.30
CA MET A 40 -2.14 0.90 -20.52
C MET A 40 -1.59 -0.51 -20.69
N ASP A 41 -1.18 -1.17 -19.61
CA ASP A 41 -0.53 -2.49 -19.66
C ASP A 41 -1.53 -3.64 -19.44
N PHE A 42 -2.57 -3.41 -18.63
CA PHE A 42 -3.48 -4.47 -18.18
C PHE A 42 -4.94 -4.29 -18.65
N GLY A 43 -5.30 -3.13 -19.20
CA GLY A 43 -6.68 -2.79 -19.56
C GLY A 43 -7.63 -2.99 -18.37
N ALA A 44 -8.73 -3.72 -18.57
CA ALA A 44 -9.69 -4.03 -17.51
C ALA A 44 -9.21 -5.09 -16.50
N LYS A 45 -8.01 -5.68 -16.66
CA LYS A 45 -7.53 -6.81 -15.85
C LYS A 45 -6.81 -6.33 -14.58
N ALA A 46 -7.53 -5.66 -13.67
CA ALA A 46 -6.96 -5.17 -12.41
C ALA A 46 -6.29 -6.27 -11.56
N GLY A 47 -6.79 -7.51 -11.59
CA GLY A 47 -6.17 -8.63 -10.88
C GLY A 47 -4.72 -8.92 -11.34
N ALA A 48 -4.47 -8.89 -12.65
CA ALA A 48 -3.14 -9.11 -13.19
C ALA A 48 -2.15 -7.98 -12.82
N TYR A 49 -2.66 -6.75 -12.69
CA TYR A 49 -1.89 -5.62 -12.17
C TYR A 49 -1.50 -5.84 -10.70
N VAL A 50 -2.44 -6.29 -9.86
CA VAL A 50 -2.15 -6.63 -8.46
C VAL A 50 -1.11 -7.75 -8.36
N ASP A 51 -1.23 -8.80 -9.18
CA ASP A 51 -0.25 -9.90 -9.21
C ASP A 51 1.16 -9.38 -9.57
N ALA A 52 1.26 -8.55 -10.61
CA ALA A 52 2.52 -7.93 -11.01
C ALA A 52 3.09 -7.01 -9.92
N PHE A 53 2.24 -6.21 -9.27
CA PHE A 53 2.65 -5.36 -8.15
C PHE A 53 3.24 -6.20 -7.01
N MET A 54 2.55 -7.28 -6.59
CA MET A 54 3.01 -8.13 -5.49
C MET A 54 4.32 -8.84 -5.80
N GLN A 55 4.58 -9.19 -7.06
CA GLN A 55 5.85 -9.78 -7.50
C GLN A 55 7.02 -8.79 -7.46
N ASN A 56 6.76 -7.49 -7.64
CA ASN A 56 7.78 -6.44 -7.73
C ASN A 56 7.92 -5.59 -6.45
N LEU A 57 7.06 -5.82 -5.47
CA LEU A 57 7.05 -5.10 -4.19
C LEU A 57 8.35 -5.35 -3.40
N SER A 58 9.06 -4.28 -3.05
CA SER A 58 10.23 -4.35 -2.16
C SER A 58 9.80 -4.44 -0.69
N TRP A 59 9.75 -5.67 -0.17
CA TRP A 59 9.55 -5.92 1.26
C TRP A 59 10.68 -5.35 2.12
N THR A 60 11.91 -5.36 1.62
CA THR A 60 13.07 -4.79 2.32
C THR A 60 12.88 -3.30 2.62
N THR A 61 12.32 -2.54 1.67
CA THR A 61 12.04 -1.12 1.88
C THR A 61 10.92 -0.92 2.90
N ALA A 62 9.85 -1.74 2.82
CA ALA A 62 8.75 -1.68 3.78
C ALA A 62 9.20 -2.02 5.20
N GLU A 63 10.04 -3.04 5.36
CA GLU A 63 10.65 -3.43 6.64
C GLU A 63 11.52 -2.31 7.20
N ALA A 64 12.41 -1.74 6.38
CA ALA A 64 13.26 -0.63 6.82
C ALA A 64 12.44 0.61 7.24
N ALA A 65 11.30 0.88 6.59
CA ALA A 65 10.38 1.93 7.03
C ALA A 65 9.72 1.57 8.37
N PHE A 66 9.31 0.31 8.55
CA PHE A 66 8.70 -0.18 9.78
C PHE A 66 9.65 -0.11 10.98
N THR A 67 10.89 -0.59 10.84
CA THR A 67 11.91 -0.56 11.91
C THR A 67 12.20 0.87 12.39
N ARG A 68 12.20 1.86 11.49
CA ARG A 68 12.41 3.27 11.86
C ARG A 68 11.31 3.85 12.75
N LEU A 69 10.14 3.22 12.80
CA LEU A 69 9.04 3.62 13.68
C LEU A 69 9.23 3.14 15.12
N GLY A 70 10.28 2.35 15.41
CA GLY A 70 10.52 1.77 16.72
C GLY A 70 9.46 0.78 17.17
N ALA A 71 8.77 0.17 16.18
CA ALA A 71 7.77 -0.88 16.37
C ALA A 71 8.43 -2.27 16.37
#